data_AF-A0A2G5QUZ1-F1
#
_entry.id   AF-A0A2G5QUZ1-F1
#
_cell.length_a   1.000
_cell.length_b   1.000
_cell.length_c   1.000
_cell.angle_alpha   90.00
_cell.angle_beta   90.00
_cell.angle_gamma   90.00
#
_symmetry.space_group_name_H-M   'P 1'
#
loop_
_entity.id
_entity.type
_entity.pdbx_description
1 polymer ?
#
loop_
_entity_poly.entity_id
_entity_poly.type
_entity_poly.pdbx_seq_one_letter_code
_entity_poly.pdbx_strand_id
1 'polypeptide(L)'
;MASLAQKVIGAAAGAALLCAATAGTGLWVAMRLDSALTRSEASAKILRLHMHADMMHDALRADVMGGIMSSDPDLGVDLKAVRADLTEHVQAFKADIATSDKLAEDPAVKAALADVAAPLATYIASASEIVGQVDTDAAAARAKLPGFAKQFSALETKMEEASAKIEAAATGDANAAKSMSLLGQIVMGALLLIAAAFAAVLMIAAQRGLVAPLTQITSALRRLAAGDLSVALPRAHSKDEIGQMTDALRTFHDTIEARRKELEAADVRDTLEIERRDAEKRRDEAEATQKAVVDSLGRALKHMSEGDLSHRIDQTFPAGYEKLRVDFNIAVETLSGVIAASLGAVKAIHRGTAEITAAADELSGRTENQAASLEEAVAALDEITSTVRLTAEGASRARKVVERARSAADASGSIVTQAIEAMGAIEKSSAQIGQIIGVIDEIAFQTNLLALNAGVEAARAGEAGRGFAVVAQEVRALAQRSADAAREIKSLISASTVEVGQGVEYVGKAGEALRAIADEVDQIDSLVGDMAASTQEQARGLAEVNTTMNQMDQVTQRNAAMVEETTAASHALAEEATRLAQRMGELRIAGEGQRRAA
;
A
#
# COMPACT_ATOMS: atom_id res chain seq x y z
N MET A 1 -62.41 20.71 -18.30
CA MET A 1 -61.14 20.91 -17.56
C MET A 1 -61.17 20.01 -16.35
N ALA A 2 -60.07 19.34 -16.03
CA ALA A 2 -59.99 18.47 -14.85
C ALA A 2 -60.18 19.28 -13.56
N SER A 3 -60.86 18.72 -12.57
CA SER A 3 -61.05 19.34 -11.26
C SER A 3 -59.71 19.49 -10.52
N LEU A 4 -59.66 20.34 -9.50
CA LEU A 4 -58.45 20.51 -8.69
C LEU A 4 -57.97 19.17 -8.11
N ALA A 5 -58.91 18.36 -7.62
CA ALA A 5 -58.64 17.02 -7.12
C ALA A 5 -58.04 16.10 -8.20
N GLN A 6 -58.57 16.12 -9.43
CA GLN A 6 -58.04 15.32 -10.53
C GLN A 6 -56.60 15.73 -10.93
N LYS A 7 -56.28 17.02 -10.91
CA LYS A 7 -54.93 17.54 -11.19
C LYS A 7 -53.92 17.11 -10.10
N VAL A 8 -54.31 17.20 -8.83
CA VAL A 8 -53.47 16.78 -7.70
C VAL A 8 -53.25 15.26 -7.69
N ILE A 9 -54.31 14.47 -7.94
CA ILE A 9 -54.21 13.01 -8.04
C ILE A 9 -53.32 12.60 -9.22
N GLY A 10 -53.43 13.26 -10.37
CA GLY A 10 -52.56 13.00 -11.53
C GLY A 10 -51.09 13.32 -11.26
N ALA A 11 -50.80 14.44 -10.59
CA ALA A 11 -49.45 14.80 -10.17
C ALA A 11 -48.86 13.80 -9.16
N ALA A 12 -49.65 13.40 -8.17
CA ALA A 12 -49.25 12.41 -7.17
C ALA A 12 -49.01 11.03 -7.80
N ALA A 13 -49.85 10.60 -8.74
CA ALA A 13 -49.67 9.34 -9.48
C ALA A 13 -48.40 9.36 -10.36
N GLY A 14 -48.12 10.48 -11.03
CA GLY A 14 -46.89 10.66 -11.81
C GLY A 14 -45.62 10.63 -10.94
N ALA A 15 -45.66 11.31 -9.79
CA ALA A 15 -44.56 11.27 -8.82
C ALA A 15 -44.34 9.86 -8.25
N ALA A 16 -45.42 9.14 -7.92
CA ALA A 16 -45.35 7.77 -7.43
C ALA A 16 -44.75 6.80 -8.47
N LEU A 17 -45.13 6.94 -9.75
CA LEU A 17 -44.56 6.15 -10.84
C LEU A 17 -43.06 6.41 -11.03
N LEU A 18 -42.63 7.67 -10.98
CA LEU A 18 -41.21 8.04 -11.05
C LEU A 18 -40.40 7.49 -9.87
N CYS A 19 -40.94 7.57 -8.66
CA CYS A 19 -40.32 6.96 -7.48
C CYS A 19 -40.21 5.44 -7.63
N ALA A 20 -41.27 4.75 -8.07
CA ALA A 20 -41.25 3.31 -8.28
C ALA A 20 -40.24 2.89 -9.37
N ALA A 21 -40.17 3.63 -10.47
CA ALA A 21 -39.19 3.38 -11.54
C ALA A 21 -37.74 3.58 -11.06
N THR A 22 -37.49 4.64 -10.28
CA THR A 22 -36.16 4.94 -9.73
C THR A 22 -35.74 3.90 -8.69
N ALA A 23 -36.64 3.51 -7.80
CA ALA A 23 -36.38 2.46 -6.82
C ALA A 23 -36.15 1.09 -7.49
N GLY A 24 -36.97 0.73 -8.49
CA GLY A 24 -36.85 -0.54 -9.21
C GLY A 24 -35.55 -0.64 -10.02
N THR A 25 -35.17 0.43 -10.73
CA THR A 25 -33.89 0.48 -11.44
C THR A 25 -32.70 0.49 -10.49
N GLY A 26 -32.79 1.21 -9.37
CA GLY A 26 -31.76 1.19 -8.33
C GLY A 26 -31.54 -0.20 -7.74
N LEU A 27 -32.62 -0.92 -7.43
CA LEU A 27 -32.54 -2.29 -6.94
C LEU A 27 -31.95 -3.25 -7.98
N TRP A 28 -32.35 -3.10 -9.25
CA TRP A 28 -31.80 -3.89 -10.36
C TRP A 28 -30.30 -3.66 -10.57
N VAL A 29 -29.85 -2.39 -10.55
CA VAL A 29 -28.42 -2.03 -10.63
C VAL A 29 -27.67 -2.62 -9.45
N ALA A 30 -28.19 -2.48 -8.23
CA ALA A 30 -27.56 -3.00 -7.02
C ALA A 30 -27.37 -4.53 -7.09
N MET A 31 -28.42 -5.28 -7.46
CA MET A 31 -28.32 -6.74 -7.60
C MET A 31 -27.33 -7.18 -8.69
N ARG A 32 -27.30 -6.47 -9.83
CA ARG A 32 -26.37 -6.77 -10.93
C ARG A 32 -24.93 -6.43 -10.59
N LEU A 33 -24.72 -5.32 -9.89
CA LEU A 33 -23.40 -4.89 -9.44
C LEU A 33 -22.86 -5.83 -8.37
N ASP A 34 -23.69 -6.22 -7.39
CA ASP A 34 -23.34 -7.21 -6.37
C ASP A 34 -22.87 -8.53 -7.02
N SER A 35 -23.66 -9.08 -7.96
CA SER A 35 -23.25 -10.28 -8.70
C SER A 35 -21.95 -10.11 -9.49
N ALA A 36 -21.68 -8.92 -10.04
CA ALA A 36 -20.45 -8.64 -10.78
C ALA A 36 -19.24 -8.51 -9.84
N LEU A 37 -19.43 -7.90 -8.67
CA LEU A 37 -18.41 -7.79 -7.63
C LEU A 37 -18.06 -9.16 -7.04
N THR A 38 -19.04 -10.02 -6.77
CA THR A 38 -18.79 -11.38 -6.27
C THR A 38 -17.93 -12.19 -7.25
N ARG A 39 -18.22 -12.12 -8.56
CA ARG A 39 -17.36 -12.77 -9.58
C ARG A 39 -15.97 -12.16 -9.64
N SER A 40 -15.88 -10.83 -9.61
CA SER A 40 -14.58 -10.13 -9.59
C SER A 40 -13.75 -10.50 -8.35
N GLU A 41 -14.37 -10.66 -7.19
CA GLU A 41 -13.71 -11.11 -5.96
C GLU A 41 -13.22 -12.55 -6.07
N ALA A 42 -14.07 -13.45 -6.59
CA ALA A 42 -13.70 -14.85 -6.83
C ALA A 42 -12.51 -14.95 -7.78
N SER A 43 -12.55 -14.26 -8.91
CA SER A 43 -11.46 -14.24 -9.90
C SER A 43 -10.18 -13.63 -9.34
N ALA A 44 -10.26 -12.56 -8.54
CA ALA A 44 -9.09 -11.99 -7.85
C ALA A 44 -8.51 -12.94 -6.77
N LYS A 45 -9.35 -13.74 -6.12
CA LYS A 45 -8.91 -14.76 -5.17
C LYS A 45 -8.22 -15.92 -5.88
N ILE A 46 -8.75 -16.38 -7.02
CA ILE A 46 -8.11 -17.40 -7.86
C ILE A 46 -6.74 -16.92 -8.34
N LEU A 47 -6.61 -15.67 -8.79
CA LEU A 47 -5.33 -15.10 -9.20
C LEU A 47 -4.29 -15.13 -8.07
N ARG A 48 -4.67 -14.74 -6.84
CA ARG A 48 -3.79 -14.81 -5.67
C ARG A 48 -3.38 -16.24 -5.31
N LEU A 49 -4.34 -17.18 -5.32
CA LEU A 49 -4.05 -18.60 -5.09
C LEU A 49 -3.12 -19.15 -6.17
N HIS A 50 -3.27 -18.73 -7.42
CA HIS A 50 -2.41 -19.16 -8.52
C HIS A 50 -0.98 -18.64 -8.38
N MET A 51 -0.80 -17.37 -8.00
CA MET A 51 0.54 -16.83 -7.68
C MET A 51 1.20 -17.56 -6.52
N HIS A 52 0.43 -17.90 -5.47
CA HIS A 52 0.96 -18.70 -4.36
C HIS A 52 1.33 -20.12 -4.79
N ALA A 53 0.51 -20.74 -5.64
CA ALA A 53 0.79 -22.05 -6.23
C ALA A 53 2.07 -22.04 -7.08
N ASP A 54 2.33 -20.96 -7.83
CA ASP A 54 3.57 -20.76 -8.60
C ASP A 54 4.80 -20.66 -7.68
N MET A 55 4.68 -19.94 -6.56
CA MET A 55 5.72 -19.95 -5.52
C MET A 55 5.96 -21.36 -4.95
N MET A 56 4.90 -22.15 -4.73
CA MET A 56 5.04 -23.53 -4.25
C MET A 56 5.68 -24.44 -5.30
N HIS A 57 5.44 -24.21 -6.59
CA HIS A 57 6.12 -24.93 -7.67
C HIS A 57 7.64 -24.77 -7.60
N ASP A 58 8.10 -23.53 -7.40
CA ASP A 58 9.51 -23.22 -7.18
C ASP A 58 10.05 -23.72 -5.84
N ALA A 59 9.26 -23.64 -4.76
CA ALA A 59 9.64 -24.13 -3.45
C ALA A 59 9.90 -25.65 -3.47
N LEU A 60 9.06 -26.43 -4.15
CA LEU A 60 9.27 -27.87 -4.35
C LEU A 60 10.59 -28.17 -5.08
N ARG A 61 10.98 -27.33 -6.05
CA ARG A 61 12.28 -27.48 -6.71
C ARG A 61 13.42 -27.21 -5.73
N ALA A 62 13.29 -26.17 -4.91
CA ALA A 62 14.25 -25.86 -3.86
C ALA A 62 14.38 -27.01 -2.85
N ASP A 63 13.27 -27.61 -2.41
CA ASP A 63 13.28 -28.76 -1.50
C ASP A 63 13.98 -29.97 -2.11
N VAL A 64 13.75 -30.24 -3.40
CA VAL A 64 14.45 -31.32 -4.11
C VAL A 64 15.94 -31.05 -4.19
N MET A 65 16.36 -29.81 -4.49
CA MET A 65 17.78 -29.44 -4.49
C MET A 65 18.39 -29.54 -3.09
N GLY A 66 17.70 -29.04 -2.06
CA GLY A 66 18.11 -29.12 -0.66
C GLY A 66 18.25 -30.57 -0.21
N GLY A 67 17.35 -31.45 -0.61
CA GLY A 67 17.43 -32.89 -0.38
C GLY A 67 18.68 -33.47 -1.04
N ILE A 68 18.97 -33.13 -2.30
CA ILE A 68 20.21 -33.59 -2.94
C ILE A 68 21.45 -33.06 -2.20
N MET A 69 21.44 -31.81 -1.74
CA MET A 69 22.55 -31.21 -1.00
C MET A 69 22.77 -31.86 0.37
N SER A 70 21.72 -32.35 1.04
CA SER A 70 21.86 -33.04 2.33
C SER A 70 22.59 -34.38 2.25
N SER A 71 22.82 -34.92 1.04
CA SER A 71 23.68 -36.10 0.85
C SER A 71 25.17 -35.81 1.04
N ASP A 72 25.56 -34.53 1.05
CA ASP A 72 26.91 -34.08 1.34
C ASP A 72 26.96 -33.53 2.78
N PRO A 73 27.62 -34.23 3.72
CA PRO A 73 27.68 -33.79 5.12
C PRO A 73 28.30 -32.40 5.30
N ASP A 74 29.18 -31.97 4.40
CA ASP A 74 29.91 -30.71 4.51
C ASP A 74 29.02 -29.49 4.20
N LEU A 75 27.85 -29.70 3.58
CA LEU A 75 26.89 -28.65 3.25
C LEU A 75 25.94 -28.31 4.41
N GLY A 76 25.89 -29.11 5.48
CA GLY A 76 25.13 -28.80 6.68
C GLY A 76 23.60 -28.73 6.50
N VAL A 77 23.05 -29.34 5.45
CA VAL A 77 21.60 -29.32 5.18
C VAL A 77 20.90 -30.44 5.96
N ASP A 78 19.91 -30.09 6.78
CA ASP A 78 19.10 -31.07 7.53
C ASP A 78 18.02 -31.70 6.64
N LEU A 79 18.22 -32.96 6.23
CA LEU A 79 17.26 -33.72 5.43
C LEU A 79 15.88 -33.84 6.11
N LYS A 80 15.82 -33.84 7.45
CA LYS A 80 14.54 -33.91 8.17
C LYS A 80 13.73 -32.63 7.99
N ALA A 81 14.40 -31.47 8.05
CA ALA A 81 13.77 -30.18 7.77
C ALA A 81 13.29 -30.12 6.32
N VAL A 82 14.13 -30.50 5.36
CA VAL A 82 13.76 -30.55 3.93
C VAL A 82 12.52 -31.44 3.69
N ARG A 83 12.44 -32.61 4.35
CA ARG A 83 11.26 -33.49 4.24
C ARG A 83 9.99 -32.88 4.82
N ALA A 84 10.11 -32.10 5.90
CA ALA A 84 9.00 -31.38 6.50
C ALA A 84 8.52 -30.27 5.57
N ASP A 85 9.43 -29.44 5.06
CA ASP A 85 9.15 -28.35 4.13
C ASP A 85 8.49 -28.86 2.85
N LEU A 86 9.04 -29.92 2.25
CA LEU A 86 8.43 -30.58 1.08
C LEU A 86 6.99 -31.01 1.35
N THR A 87 6.72 -31.58 2.52
CA THR A 87 5.38 -32.02 2.89
C THR A 87 4.41 -30.84 3.00
N GLU A 88 4.86 -29.75 3.63
CA GLU A 88 4.07 -28.53 3.78
C GLU A 88 3.78 -27.87 2.42
N HIS A 89 4.81 -27.65 1.60
CA HIS A 89 4.67 -27.05 0.28
C HIS A 89 3.78 -27.90 -0.64
N VAL A 90 3.90 -29.24 -0.61
CA VAL A 90 3.01 -30.14 -1.36
C VAL A 90 1.55 -30.00 -0.92
N GLN A 91 1.29 -29.87 0.38
CA GLN A 91 -0.07 -29.69 0.89
C GLN A 91 -0.64 -28.32 0.48
N ALA A 92 0.14 -27.26 0.64
CA ALA A 92 -0.25 -25.90 0.25
C ALA A 92 -0.58 -25.83 -1.26
N PHE A 93 0.32 -26.33 -2.10
CA PHE A 93 0.14 -26.32 -3.56
C PHE A 93 -1.14 -27.05 -3.99
N LYS A 94 -1.39 -28.24 -3.44
CA LYS A 94 -2.64 -28.98 -3.71
C LYS A 94 -3.87 -28.23 -3.23
N ALA A 95 -3.80 -27.61 -2.05
CA ALA A 95 -4.90 -26.86 -1.48
C ALA A 95 -5.26 -25.62 -2.33
N ASP A 96 -4.26 -24.92 -2.86
CA ASP A 96 -4.47 -23.73 -3.69
C ASP A 96 -5.14 -24.07 -5.02
N ILE A 97 -4.65 -25.12 -5.70
CA ILE A 97 -5.25 -25.57 -6.97
C ILE A 97 -6.68 -26.10 -6.73
N ALA A 98 -6.90 -26.88 -5.68
CA ALA A 98 -8.24 -27.40 -5.36
C ALA A 98 -9.22 -26.30 -4.95
N THR A 99 -8.74 -25.26 -4.25
CA THR A 99 -9.57 -24.11 -3.87
C THR A 99 -9.87 -23.24 -5.09
N SER A 100 -8.90 -23.04 -5.97
CA SER A 100 -9.07 -22.33 -7.23
C SER A 100 -10.11 -23.01 -8.12
N ASP A 101 -10.06 -24.34 -8.25
CA ASP A 101 -11.01 -25.12 -9.03
C ASP A 101 -12.45 -25.00 -8.51
N LYS A 102 -12.63 -24.97 -7.18
CA LYS A 102 -13.94 -24.76 -6.54
C LYS A 102 -14.50 -23.36 -6.75
N LEU A 103 -13.63 -22.35 -6.80
CA LEU A 103 -14.02 -20.94 -6.96
C LEU A 103 -14.24 -20.57 -8.43
N ALA A 104 -13.61 -21.28 -9.36
CA ALA A 104 -13.71 -20.98 -10.78
C ALA A 104 -15.17 -21.14 -11.23
N GLU A 105 -15.72 -20.09 -11.84
CA GLU A 105 -17.01 -20.15 -12.54
C GLU A 105 -16.81 -20.11 -14.06
N ASP A 106 -15.76 -19.42 -14.52
CA ASP A 106 -15.43 -19.30 -15.94
C ASP A 106 -15.02 -20.67 -16.53
N PRO A 107 -15.66 -21.12 -17.63
CA PRO A 107 -15.35 -22.41 -18.24
C PRO A 107 -13.91 -22.57 -18.74
N ALA A 108 -13.29 -21.49 -19.23
CA ALA A 108 -11.92 -21.52 -19.71
C ALA A 108 -10.93 -21.62 -18.54
N VAL A 109 -11.21 -20.94 -17.43
CA VAL A 109 -10.42 -21.08 -16.18
C VAL A 109 -10.53 -22.49 -15.62
N LYS A 110 -11.75 -23.07 -15.57
CA LYS A 110 -11.93 -24.47 -15.13
C LYS A 110 -11.15 -25.45 -15.99
N ALA A 111 -11.23 -25.31 -17.31
CA ALA A 111 -10.50 -26.18 -18.23
C ALA A 111 -8.98 -26.07 -18.01
N ALA A 112 -8.47 -24.85 -17.84
CA ALA A 112 -7.04 -24.65 -17.63
C ALA A 112 -6.54 -25.19 -16.28
N LEU A 113 -7.32 -25.01 -15.20
CA LEU A 113 -6.99 -25.59 -13.89
C LEU A 113 -7.04 -27.12 -13.91
N ALA A 114 -7.96 -27.72 -14.65
CA ALA A 114 -8.02 -29.16 -14.84
C ALA A 114 -6.77 -29.70 -15.57
N ASP A 115 -6.26 -28.96 -16.57
CA ASP A 115 -5.05 -29.32 -17.32
C ASP A 115 -3.77 -29.26 -16.47
N VAL A 116 -3.76 -28.50 -15.37
CA VAL A 116 -2.63 -28.44 -14.41
C VAL A 116 -2.57 -29.68 -13.51
N ALA A 117 -3.70 -30.35 -13.24
CA ALA A 117 -3.79 -31.38 -12.21
C ALA A 117 -2.86 -32.59 -12.43
N ALA A 118 -2.79 -33.11 -13.67
CA ALA A 118 -1.97 -34.28 -13.97
C ALA A 118 -0.45 -34.00 -13.99
N PRO A 119 0.04 -32.91 -14.63
CA PRO A 119 1.42 -32.47 -14.48
C PRO A 119 1.81 -32.22 -13.02
N LEU A 120 0.93 -31.60 -12.23
CA LEU A 120 1.16 -31.34 -10.81
C LEU A 120 1.36 -32.62 -10.01
N ALA A 121 0.48 -33.61 -10.19
CA ALA A 121 0.61 -34.89 -9.53
C ALA A 121 1.93 -35.60 -9.88
N THR A 122 2.35 -35.52 -11.15
CA THR A 122 3.59 -36.14 -11.64
C THR A 122 4.83 -35.43 -11.08
N TYR A 123 4.81 -34.10 -11.04
CA TYR A 123 5.88 -33.27 -10.47
C TYR A 123 6.06 -33.54 -8.96
N ILE A 124 4.96 -33.54 -8.20
CA ILE A 124 4.97 -33.85 -6.76
C ILE A 124 5.48 -35.27 -6.49
N ALA A 125 5.05 -36.25 -7.29
CA ALA A 125 5.51 -37.62 -7.15
C ALA A 125 7.03 -37.73 -7.39
N SER A 126 7.53 -37.07 -8.43
CA SER A 126 8.98 -37.02 -8.72
C SER A 126 9.77 -36.33 -7.60
N ALA A 127 9.27 -35.23 -7.05
CA ALA A 127 9.91 -34.54 -5.93
C ALA A 127 9.99 -35.44 -4.69
N SER A 128 8.87 -36.05 -4.33
CA SER A 128 8.74 -36.94 -3.17
C SER A 128 9.64 -38.18 -3.29
N GLU A 129 9.72 -38.75 -4.50
CA GLU A 129 10.58 -39.90 -4.76
C GLU A 129 12.07 -39.56 -4.61
N ILE A 130 12.50 -38.41 -5.14
CA ILE A 130 13.91 -37.98 -5.05
C ILE A 130 14.28 -37.75 -3.58
N VAL A 131 13.55 -36.90 -2.87
CA VAL A 131 13.83 -36.56 -1.45
C VAL A 131 13.69 -37.78 -0.53
N GLY A 132 12.80 -38.71 -0.87
CA GLY A 132 12.62 -39.97 -0.15
C GLY A 132 13.77 -40.96 -0.31
N GLN A 133 14.58 -40.85 -1.37
CA GLN A 133 15.66 -41.80 -1.68
C GLN A 133 17.07 -41.28 -1.35
N VAL A 134 17.24 -39.99 -1.06
CA VAL A 134 18.56 -39.36 -0.85
C VAL A 134 19.41 -40.07 0.20
N ASP A 135 18.83 -40.45 1.34
CA ASP A 135 19.55 -41.10 2.46
C ASP A 135 19.89 -42.57 2.21
N THR A 136 19.22 -43.21 1.24
CA THR A 136 19.41 -44.62 0.92
C THR A 136 20.27 -44.82 -0.34
N ASP A 137 20.08 -44.00 -1.37
CA ASP A 137 20.85 -44.02 -2.61
C ASP A 137 20.88 -42.62 -3.26
N ALA A 138 21.82 -41.80 -2.80
CA ALA A 138 22.03 -40.44 -3.31
C ALA A 138 22.39 -40.41 -4.81
N ALA A 139 23.07 -41.44 -5.33
CA ALA A 139 23.43 -41.51 -6.74
C ALA A 139 22.19 -41.73 -7.62
N ALA A 140 21.31 -42.65 -7.23
CA ALA A 140 20.03 -42.87 -7.90
C ALA A 140 19.11 -41.66 -7.81
N ALA A 141 19.08 -40.97 -6.67
CA ALA A 141 18.32 -39.72 -6.50
C ALA A 141 18.82 -38.62 -7.46
N ARG A 142 20.15 -38.42 -7.55
CA ARG A 142 20.77 -37.46 -8.49
C ARG A 142 20.49 -37.81 -9.95
N ALA A 143 20.48 -39.10 -10.30
CA ALA A 143 20.20 -39.55 -11.66
C ALA A 143 18.77 -39.23 -12.14
N LYS A 144 17.84 -38.93 -11.23
CA LYS A 144 16.44 -38.55 -11.56
C LYS A 144 16.25 -37.06 -11.83
N LEU A 145 17.24 -36.21 -11.52
CA LEU A 145 17.16 -34.77 -11.71
C LEU A 145 16.79 -34.33 -13.14
N PRO A 146 17.31 -34.95 -14.22
CA PRO A 146 16.89 -34.59 -15.57
C PRO A 146 15.40 -34.87 -15.83
N GLY A 147 14.88 -35.97 -15.27
CA GLY A 147 13.47 -36.32 -15.34
C GLY A 147 12.61 -35.33 -14.56
N PHE A 148 13.04 -34.97 -13.34
CA PHE A 148 12.39 -33.97 -12.51
C PHE A 148 12.34 -32.59 -13.20
N ALA A 149 13.45 -32.14 -13.80
CA ALA A 149 13.49 -30.88 -14.55
C ALA A 149 12.50 -30.88 -15.73
N LYS A 150 12.30 -32.03 -16.40
CA LYS A 150 11.28 -32.16 -17.44
C LYS A 150 9.86 -32.02 -16.88
N GLN A 151 9.58 -32.59 -15.70
CA GLN A 151 8.28 -32.43 -15.03
C GLN A 151 8.05 -31.00 -14.55
N PHE A 152 9.11 -30.34 -14.04
CA PHE A 152 9.10 -28.93 -13.68
C PHE A 152 8.63 -28.08 -14.86
N SER A 153 9.30 -28.17 -16.01
CA SER A 153 8.95 -27.37 -17.19
C SER A 153 7.59 -27.72 -17.79
N ALA A 154 7.18 -28.99 -17.73
CA ALA A 154 5.86 -29.40 -18.20
C ALA A 154 4.73 -28.81 -17.34
N LEU A 155 4.91 -28.76 -16.03
CA LEU A 155 3.99 -28.10 -15.11
C LEU A 155 4.01 -26.59 -15.27
N GLU A 156 5.19 -25.97 -15.37
CA GLU A 156 5.40 -24.54 -15.60
C GLU A 156 4.62 -24.06 -16.82
N THR A 157 4.72 -24.78 -17.95
CA THR A 157 3.98 -24.45 -19.17
C THR A 157 2.47 -24.47 -18.95
N LYS A 158 1.95 -25.45 -18.20
CA LYS A 158 0.52 -25.56 -17.90
C LYS A 158 0.03 -24.52 -16.90
N MET A 159 0.87 -24.15 -15.94
CA MET A 159 0.57 -23.06 -15.02
C MET A 159 0.57 -21.71 -15.74
N GLU A 160 1.51 -21.46 -16.65
CA GLU A 160 1.53 -20.24 -17.49
C GLU A 160 0.25 -20.13 -18.36
N GLU A 161 -0.14 -21.23 -19.01
CA GLU A 161 -1.41 -21.29 -19.77
C GLU A 161 -2.63 -20.99 -18.88
N ALA A 162 -2.66 -21.54 -17.65
CA ALA A 162 -3.72 -21.28 -16.70
C ALA A 162 -3.71 -19.83 -16.18
N SER A 163 -2.53 -19.28 -15.88
CA SER A 163 -2.33 -17.90 -15.46
C SER A 163 -2.94 -16.93 -16.47
N ALA A 164 -2.64 -17.11 -17.76
CA ALA A 164 -3.19 -16.27 -18.82
C ALA A 164 -4.73 -16.31 -18.89
N LYS A 165 -5.35 -17.46 -18.64
CA LYS A 165 -6.82 -17.59 -18.59
C LYS A 165 -7.42 -16.95 -17.33
N ILE A 166 -6.76 -17.14 -16.18
CA ILE A 166 -7.19 -16.57 -14.90
C ILE A 166 -7.10 -15.04 -14.96
N GLU A 167 -6.01 -14.49 -15.49
CA GLU A 167 -5.82 -13.05 -15.65
C GLU A 167 -6.84 -12.44 -16.62
N ALA A 168 -7.09 -13.11 -17.76
CA ALA A 168 -8.12 -12.68 -18.71
C ALA A 168 -9.54 -12.69 -18.09
N ALA A 169 -9.87 -13.71 -17.29
CA ALA A 169 -11.15 -13.77 -16.59
C ALA A 169 -11.26 -12.69 -15.50
N ALA A 170 -10.22 -12.51 -14.69
CA ALA A 170 -10.19 -11.50 -13.62
C ALA A 170 -10.30 -10.07 -14.16
N THR A 171 -9.57 -9.76 -15.23
CA THR A 171 -9.67 -8.46 -15.92
C THR A 171 -11.04 -8.29 -16.59
N GLY A 172 -11.59 -9.35 -17.18
CA GLY A 172 -12.94 -9.36 -17.73
C GLY A 172 -14.03 -9.04 -16.70
N ASP A 173 -14.02 -9.74 -15.55
CA ASP A 173 -14.97 -9.53 -14.46
C ASP A 173 -14.84 -8.14 -13.84
N ALA A 174 -13.60 -7.67 -13.61
CA ALA A 174 -13.35 -6.33 -13.09
C ALA A 174 -13.88 -5.24 -14.04
N ASN A 175 -13.65 -5.39 -15.35
CA ASN A 175 -14.17 -4.49 -16.37
C ASN A 175 -15.70 -4.55 -16.48
N ALA A 176 -16.30 -5.73 -16.33
CA ALA A 176 -17.76 -5.89 -16.29
C ALA A 176 -18.37 -5.21 -15.06
N ALA A 177 -17.77 -5.36 -13.87
CA ALA A 177 -18.20 -4.67 -12.66
C ALA A 177 -18.10 -3.14 -12.79
N LYS A 178 -16.97 -2.64 -13.34
CA LYS A 178 -16.77 -1.21 -13.60
C LYS A 178 -17.78 -0.66 -14.61
N SER A 179 -18.02 -1.39 -15.71
CA SER A 179 -18.99 -1.01 -16.73
C SER A 179 -20.42 -1.00 -16.19
N MET A 180 -20.78 -1.99 -15.36
CA MET A 180 -22.07 -2.04 -14.70
C MET A 180 -22.26 -0.88 -13.71
N SER A 181 -21.22 -0.53 -12.95
CA SER A 181 -21.21 0.63 -12.05
C SER A 181 -21.44 1.94 -12.81
N LEU A 182 -20.68 2.18 -13.88
CA LEU A 182 -20.82 3.36 -14.75
C LEU A 182 -22.22 3.46 -15.37
N LEU A 183 -22.73 2.36 -15.94
CA LEU A 183 -24.07 2.33 -16.52
C LEU A 183 -25.13 2.60 -15.45
N GLY A 184 -24.97 2.04 -14.24
CA GLY A 184 -25.81 2.32 -13.09
C GLY A 184 -25.83 3.79 -12.70
N GLN A 185 -24.66 4.43 -12.63
CA GLN A 185 -24.53 5.87 -12.36
C GLN A 185 -25.21 6.73 -13.43
N ILE A 186 -25.04 6.40 -14.71
CA ILE A 186 -25.66 7.12 -15.83
C ILE A 186 -27.19 7.00 -15.78
N VAL A 187 -27.71 5.78 -15.62
CA VAL A 187 -29.17 5.53 -15.56
C VAL A 187 -29.79 6.23 -14.34
N MET A 188 -29.14 6.14 -13.17
CA MET A 188 -29.61 6.81 -11.97
C MET A 188 -29.55 8.35 -12.09
N GLY A 189 -28.47 8.89 -12.65
CA GLY A 189 -28.32 10.31 -12.92
C GLY A 189 -29.38 10.83 -13.91
N ALA A 190 -29.66 10.09 -14.98
CA ALA A 190 -30.72 10.43 -15.92
C ALA A 190 -32.11 10.42 -15.26
N LEU A 191 -32.42 9.44 -14.41
CA LEU A 191 -33.67 9.38 -13.66
C LEU A 191 -33.81 10.52 -12.65
N LEU A 192 -32.73 10.90 -11.97
CA LEU A 192 -32.71 12.06 -11.07
C LEU A 192 -32.96 13.37 -11.84
N LEU A 193 -32.38 13.53 -13.03
CA LEU A 193 -32.65 14.69 -13.89
C LEU A 193 -34.10 14.72 -14.38
N ILE A 194 -34.68 13.57 -14.77
CA ILE A 194 -36.09 13.48 -15.15
C ILE A 194 -36.99 13.82 -13.96
N ALA A 195 -36.68 13.32 -12.76
CA ALA A 195 -37.42 13.62 -11.54
C ALA A 195 -37.34 15.10 -11.18
N ALA A 196 -36.17 15.74 -11.31
CA ALA A 196 -35.98 17.17 -11.09
C ALA A 196 -36.76 18.01 -12.11
N ALA A 197 -36.72 17.63 -13.40
CA ALA A 197 -37.50 18.29 -14.45
C ALA A 197 -39.01 18.14 -14.22
N PHE A 198 -39.47 16.95 -13.80
CA PHE A 198 -40.87 16.71 -13.46
C PHE A 198 -41.32 17.54 -12.26
N ALA A 199 -40.48 17.65 -11.22
CA ALA A 199 -40.74 18.50 -10.05
C ALA A 199 -40.82 20.00 -10.44
N ALA A 200 -39.93 20.47 -11.32
CA ALA A 200 -39.96 21.84 -11.83
C ALA A 200 -41.24 22.13 -12.63
N VAL A 201 -41.66 21.21 -13.51
CA VAL A 201 -42.92 21.31 -14.25
C VAL A 201 -44.12 21.36 -13.31
N LEU A 202 -44.14 20.50 -12.28
CA LEU A 202 -45.20 20.52 -11.25
C LEU A 202 -45.22 21.83 -10.46
N MET A 203 -44.05 22.37 -10.08
CA MET A 203 -43.96 23.67 -9.39
C MET A 203 -44.56 24.79 -10.25
N ILE A 204 -44.18 24.87 -11.53
CA ILE A 204 -44.68 25.90 -12.45
C ILE A 204 -46.21 25.72 -12.66
N ALA A 205 -46.68 24.49 -12.82
CA ALA A 205 -48.10 24.19 -12.99
C ALA A 205 -48.92 24.55 -11.74
N ALA A 206 -48.42 24.25 -10.54
CA ALA A 206 -49.04 24.62 -9.27
C ALA A 206 -49.04 26.15 -9.07
N GLN A 207 -47.94 26.84 -9.40
CA GLN A 207 -47.84 28.28 -9.28
C GLN A 207 -48.87 29.00 -10.18
N ARG A 208 -49.01 28.55 -11.43
CA ARG A 208 -49.97 29.14 -12.39
C ARG A 208 -51.41 28.69 -12.18
N GLY A 209 -51.64 27.45 -11.75
CA GLY A 209 -52.98 26.85 -11.66
C GLY A 209 -53.65 26.94 -10.29
N LEU A 210 -52.90 27.12 -9.21
CA LEU A 210 -53.39 27.15 -7.83
C LEU A 210 -53.03 28.46 -7.12
N VAL A 211 -51.74 28.78 -7.05
CA VAL A 211 -51.22 29.86 -6.19
C VAL A 211 -51.61 31.26 -6.71
N ALA A 212 -51.42 31.52 -8.01
CA ALA A 212 -51.75 32.82 -8.60
C ALA A 212 -53.26 33.15 -8.56
N PRO A 213 -54.19 32.23 -8.89
CA PRO A 213 -55.63 32.49 -8.75
C PRO A 213 -56.08 32.70 -7.29
N LEU A 214 -55.56 31.90 -6.35
CA LEU A 214 -55.91 32.03 -4.92
C LEU A 214 -55.44 33.36 -4.33
N THR A 215 -54.24 33.81 -4.69
CA THR A 215 -53.71 35.12 -4.25
C THR A 215 -54.49 36.29 -4.85
N GLN A 216 -54.95 36.19 -6.10
CA GLN A 216 -55.83 37.19 -6.72
C GLN A 216 -57.21 37.26 -6.06
N ILE A 217 -57.84 36.12 -5.77
CA ILE A 217 -59.14 36.06 -5.07
C ILE A 217 -59.00 36.63 -3.65
N THR A 218 -57.94 36.25 -2.92
CA THR A 218 -57.69 36.75 -1.56
C THR A 218 -57.42 38.27 -1.54
N SER A 219 -56.73 38.79 -2.56
CA SER A 219 -56.50 40.23 -2.74
C SER A 219 -57.81 40.98 -3.03
N ALA A 220 -58.66 40.42 -3.90
CA ALA A 220 -59.96 41.00 -4.22
C ALA A 220 -60.91 41.02 -3.02
N LEU A 221 -60.94 39.94 -2.22
CA LEU A 221 -61.71 39.84 -0.97
C LEU A 221 -61.28 40.91 0.05
N ARG A 222 -59.98 41.13 0.22
CA ARG A 222 -59.46 42.17 1.13
C ARG A 222 -59.86 43.58 0.69
N ARG A 223 -59.88 43.85 -0.62
CA ARG A 223 -60.30 45.15 -1.16
C ARG A 223 -61.81 45.37 -1.05
N LEU A 224 -62.60 44.32 -1.28
CA LEU A 224 -64.05 44.37 -1.13
C LEU A 224 -64.46 44.60 0.34
N ALA A 225 -63.79 43.95 1.28
CA ALA A 225 -63.98 44.16 2.72
C ALA A 225 -63.62 45.60 3.18
N ALA A 226 -62.79 46.31 2.41
CA ALA A 226 -62.41 47.70 2.67
C ALA A 226 -63.37 48.73 2.05
N GLY A 227 -64.49 48.30 1.46
CA GLY A 227 -65.54 49.19 0.91
C GLY A 227 -65.29 49.68 -0.52
N ASP A 228 -64.26 49.18 -1.20
CA ASP A 228 -64.01 49.45 -2.62
C ASP A 228 -64.90 48.53 -3.48
N LEU A 229 -66.05 49.04 -3.89
CA LEU A 229 -67.01 48.34 -4.75
C LEU A 229 -66.64 48.42 -6.25
N SER A 230 -65.54 49.08 -6.61
CA SER A 230 -65.10 49.23 -8.00
C SER A 230 -64.10 48.15 -8.47
N VAL A 231 -63.84 47.15 -7.61
CA VAL A 231 -62.85 46.09 -7.88
C VAL A 231 -63.33 45.17 -8.98
N ALA A 232 -62.64 45.20 -10.12
CA ALA A 232 -62.84 44.23 -11.19
C ALA A 232 -62.43 42.82 -10.71
N LEU A 233 -63.41 41.98 -10.38
CA LEU A 233 -63.17 40.59 -10.03
C LEU A 233 -62.53 39.84 -11.21
N PRO A 234 -61.52 38.97 -10.98
CA PRO A 234 -60.91 38.17 -12.04
C PRO A 234 -61.96 37.41 -12.84
N ARG A 235 -61.84 37.39 -14.18
CA ARG A 235 -62.77 36.64 -15.04
C ARG A 235 -62.67 35.15 -14.71
N ALA A 236 -63.81 34.53 -14.39
CA ALA A 236 -63.91 33.09 -14.21
C ALA A 236 -63.59 32.39 -15.54
N HIS A 237 -62.38 31.86 -15.65
CA HIS A 237 -61.92 31.17 -16.85
C HIS A 237 -62.13 29.64 -16.78
N SER A 238 -62.56 29.07 -15.65
CA SER A 238 -62.77 27.63 -15.47
C SER A 238 -63.99 27.28 -14.62
N LYS A 239 -64.62 26.12 -14.88
CA LYS A 239 -65.74 25.54 -14.10
C LYS A 239 -65.27 24.71 -12.89
N ASP A 240 -64.03 24.87 -12.45
CA ASP A 240 -63.44 24.14 -11.33
C ASP A 240 -63.72 24.85 -9.99
N GLU A 241 -63.25 24.29 -8.88
CA GLU A 241 -63.56 24.71 -7.52
C GLU A 241 -63.16 26.18 -7.24
N ILE A 242 -62.11 26.68 -7.90
CA ILE A 242 -61.66 28.08 -7.84
C ILE A 242 -62.62 29.00 -8.63
N GLY A 243 -63.13 28.54 -9.77
CA GLY A 243 -64.18 29.23 -10.52
C GLY A 243 -65.48 29.34 -9.74
N GLN A 244 -65.87 28.29 -9.00
CA GLN A 244 -67.04 28.29 -8.12
C GLN A 244 -66.88 29.26 -6.94
N MET A 245 -65.68 29.38 -6.35
CA MET A 245 -65.39 30.41 -5.34
C MET A 245 -65.50 31.83 -5.91
N THR A 246 -65.06 32.04 -7.16
CA THR A 246 -65.13 33.35 -7.84
C THR A 246 -66.59 33.73 -8.19
N ASP A 247 -67.41 32.76 -8.60
CA ASP A 247 -68.86 32.95 -8.83
C ASP A 247 -69.66 33.13 -7.53
N ALA A 248 -69.29 32.44 -6.44
CA ALA A 248 -69.88 32.68 -5.12
C ALA A 248 -69.55 34.09 -4.59
N LEU A 249 -68.33 34.58 -4.86
CA LEU A 249 -67.92 35.94 -4.51
C LEU A 249 -68.63 37.01 -5.35
N ARG A 250 -68.94 36.72 -6.62
CA ARG A 250 -69.77 37.58 -7.48
C ARG A 250 -71.22 37.63 -7.00
N THR A 251 -71.80 36.49 -6.61
CA THR A 251 -73.16 36.43 -6.01
C THR A 251 -73.22 37.18 -4.66
N PHE A 252 -72.12 37.22 -3.89
CA PHE A 252 -71.99 38.00 -2.65
C PHE A 252 -71.85 39.52 -2.92
N HIS A 253 -71.11 39.91 -3.96
CA HIS A 253 -71.03 41.29 -4.44
C HIS A 253 -72.40 41.80 -4.93
N ASP A 254 -73.12 40.98 -5.71
CA ASP A 254 -74.45 41.30 -6.24
C ASP A 254 -75.53 41.37 -5.14
N THR A 255 -75.35 40.67 -4.01
CA THR A 255 -76.28 40.75 -2.85
C THR A 255 -76.03 41.93 -1.91
N ILE A 256 -74.84 42.54 -1.94
CA ILE A 256 -74.54 43.77 -1.17
C ILE A 256 -75.08 45.03 -1.86
N GLU A 257 -75.25 45.02 -3.19
CA GLU A 257 -75.82 46.14 -3.94
C GLU A 257 -77.36 46.23 -3.80
N ALA A 258 -78.04 45.12 -3.48
CA ALA A 258 -79.51 45.03 -3.41
C ALA A 258 -80.12 45.34 -2.03
N ARG A 259 -79.33 45.61 -0.98
CA ARG A 259 -79.84 45.78 0.41
C ARG A 259 -79.63 47.18 1.00
N ARG A 260 -79.46 48.22 0.17
CA ARG A 260 -79.19 49.59 0.63
C ARG A 260 -80.22 50.66 0.21
N LYS A 261 -81.48 50.27 -0.01
CA LYS A 261 -82.60 51.22 -0.19
C LYS A 261 -83.88 50.67 0.45
N GLU A 262 -84.01 50.78 1.76
CA GLU A 262 -85.33 50.86 2.39
C GLU A 262 -85.20 51.42 3.81
N LEU A 263 -86.09 52.38 4.09
CA LEU A 263 -86.46 52.98 5.38
C LEU A 263 -85.83 54.34 5.73
N GLU A 264 -86.52 55.37 5.24
CA GLU A 264 -86.58 56.73 5.79
C GLU A 264 -87.68 56.87 6.87
N ALA A 265 -87.40 57.78 7.82
CA ALA A 265 -88.30 58.63 8.62
C ALA A 265 -89.21 57.96 9.69
N ALA A 266 -89.48 58.53 10.86
CA ALA A 266 -89.34 59.89 11.40
C ALA A 266 -89.18 59.81 12.94
N ASP A 267 -88.24 60.53 13.55
CA ASP A 267 -88.42 61.81 14.27
C ASP A 267 -89.26 61.74 15.56
N VAL A 268 -88.61 61.87 16.73
CA VAL A 268 -89.07 62.69 17.88
C VAL A 268 -87.84 63.15 18.69
N ARG A 269 -87.46 64.40 18.43
CA ARG A 269 -87.15 65.49 19.38
C ARG A 269 -86.23 65.29 20.59
N ASP A 270 -85.25 66.20 20.60
CA ASP A 270 -84.93 67.11 21.70
C ASP A 270 -84.71 66.49 23.08
N THR A 271 -83.49 65.97 23.29
CA THR A 271 -82.73 66.09 24.57
C THR A 271 -81.30 65.51 24.54
N LEU A 272 -80.81 64.95 23.41
CA LEU A 272 -79.49 64.30 23.32
C LEU A 272 -78.42 65.02 22.47
N GLU A 273 -78.67 66.23 21.98
CA GLU A 273 -77.73 66.95 21.08
C GLU A 273 -76.44 67.42 21.78
N ILE A 274 -76.43 67.49 23.12
CA ILE A 274 -75.25 67.85 23.91
C ILE A 274 -74.37 66.62 24.18
N GLU A 275 -74.94 65.43 24.43
CA GLU A 275 -74.15 64.20 24.60
C GLU A 275 -73.60 63.66 23.27
N ARG A 276 -74.33 63.84 22.16
CA ARG A 276 -73.88 63.39 20.83
C ARG A 276 -72.66 64.16 20.33
N ARG A 277 -72.57 65.47 20.58
CA ARG A 277 -71.39 66.27 20.23
C ARG A 277 -70.15 65.87 21.02
N ASP A 278 -70.29 65.53 22.31
CA ASP A 278 -69.15 65.04 23.11
C ASP A 278 -68.80 63.57 22.81
N ALA A 279 -69.75 62.74 22.37
CA ALA A 279 -69.49 61.37 21.94
C ALA A 279 -68.90 61.30 20.51
N GLU A 280 -69.38 62.13 19.57
CA GLU A 280 -68.78 62.32 18.24
C GLU A 280 -67.37 62.89 18.38
N LYS A 281 -67.16 63.91 19.22
CA LYS A 281 -65.83 64.48 19.44
C LYS A 281 -64.87 63.48 20.11
N ARG A 282 -65.31 62.70 21.10
CA ARG A 282 -64.51 61.60 21.68
C ARG A 282 -64.23 60.48 20.69
N ARG A 283 -65.17 60.15 19.80
CA ARG A 283 -64.96 59.14 18.73
C ARG A 283 -63.99 59.65 17.68
N ASP A 284 -64.14 60.88 17.22
CA ASP A 284 -63.28 61.52 16.23
C ASP A 284 -61.86 61.74 16.81
N GLU A 285 -61.73 62.10 18.09
CA GLU A 285 -60.46 62.15 18.81
C GLU A 285 -59.83 60.76 18.98
N ALA A 286 -60.61 59.73 19.33
CA ALA A 286 -60.15 58.35 19.43
C ALA A 286 -59.74 57.77 18.07
N GLU A 287 -60.47 58.09 17.01
CA GLU A 287 -60.21 57.66 15.63
C GLU A 287 -59.00 58.39 15.04
N ALA A 288 -58.84 59.69 15.29
CA ALA A 288 -57.64 60.45 14.94
C ALA A 288 -56.40 59.92 15.69
N THR A 289 -56.57 59.59 16.97
CA THR A 289 -55.51 58.98 17.79
C THR A 289 -55.13 57.59 17.30
N GLN A 290 -56.11 56.73 17.00
CA GLN A 290 -55.89 55.41 16.45
C GLN A 290 -55.22 55.49 15.07
N LYS A 291 -55.69 56.38 14.21
CA LYS A 291 -55.09 56.63 12.88
C LYS A 291 -53.63 57.09 13.01
N ALA A 292 -53.33 58.01 13.93
CA ALA A 292 -51.95 58.46 14.17
C ALA A 292 -51.04 57.31 14.66
N VAL A 293 -51.52 56.45 15.56
CA VAL A 293 -50.80 55.25 16.04
C VAL A 293 -50.56 54.27 14.89
N VAL A 294 -51.59 53.95 14.10
CA VAL A 294 -51.50 53.03 12.95
C VAL A 294 -50.58 53.58 11.87
N ASP A 295 -50.65 54.87 11.56
CA ASP A 295 -49.78 55.53 10.58
C ASP A 295 -48.32 55.53 11.05
N SER A 296 -48.08 55.76 12.35
CA SER A 296 -46.73 55.71 12.95
C SER A 296 -46.14 54.31 12.92
N LEU A 297 -46.92 53.30 13.33
CA LEU A 297 -46.52 51.89 13.25
C LEU A 297 -46.34 51.44 11.79
N GLY A 298 -47.19 51.89 10.87
CA GLY A 298 -47.10 51.60 9.44
C GLY A 298 -45.82 52.15 8.82
N ARG A 299 -45.42 53.38 9.17
CA ARG A 299 -44.11 53.93 8.77
C ARG A 299 -42.95 53.14 9.35
N ALA A 300 -43.02 52.77 10.62
CA ALA A 300 -41.96 52.01 11.28
C ALA A 300 -41.81 50.58 10.70
N LEU A 301 -42.93 49.92 10.40
CA LEU A 301 -42.95 48.63 9.69
C LEU A 301 -42.44 48.76 8.25
N LYS A 302 -42.72 49.89 7.57
CA LYS A 302 -42.16 50.16 6.25
C LYS A 302 -40.64 50.26 6.30
N HIS A 303 -40.09 51.05 7.23
CA HIS A 303 -38.64 51.11 7.48
C HIS A 303 -38.05 49.71 7.73
N MET A 304 -38.68 48.93 8.61
CA MET A 304 -38.24 47.55 8.88
C MET A 304 -38.29 46.65 7.63
N SER A 305 -39.32 46.76 6.78
CA SER A 305 -39.43 45.99 5.53
C SER A 305 -38.42 46.40 4.45
N GLU A 306 -37.94 47.63 4.50
CA GLU A 306 -36.88 48.16 3.64
C GLU A 306 -35.47 47.84 4.19
N GLY A 307 -35.39 47.05 5.27
CA GLY A 307 -34.14 46.63 5.90
C GLY A 307 -33.59 47.61 6.95
N ASP A 308 -34.33 48.67 7.27
CA ASP A 308 -33.92 49.67 8.26
C ASP A 308 -34.31 49.28 9.69
N LEU A 309 -33.43 48.53 10.34
CA LEU A 309 -33.55 48.11 11.74
C LEU A 309 -33.04 49.17 12.73
N SER A 310 -32.58 50.33 12.25
CA SER A 310 -32.16 51.43 13.12
C SER A 310 -33.31 52.36 13.49
N HIS A 311 -34.45 52.27 12.80
CA HIS A 311 -35.61 53.11 13.07
C HIS A 311 -36.28 52.75 14.39
N ARG A 312 -36.71 53.76 15.16
CA ARG A 312 -37.43 53.60 16.44
C ARG A 312 -38.65 54.50 16.44
N ILE A 313 -39.70 54.08 17.14
CA ILE A 313 -40.86 54.92 17.40
C ILE A 313 -40.60 55.71 18.68
N ASP A 314 -40.14 56.94 18.51
CA ASP A 314 -39.81 57.86 19.61
C ASP A 314 -41.03 58.61 20.14
N GLN A 315 -42.08 58.74 19.33
CA GLN A 315 -43.33 59.40 19.73
C GLN A 315 -44.09 58.52 20.72
N THR A 316 -44.26 59.00 21.95
CA THR A 316 -45.05 58.34 22.99
C THR A 316 -46.49 58.15 22.53
N PHE A 317 -47.00 56.93 22.64
CA PHE A 317 -48.39 56.63 22.32
C PHE A 317 -49.27 56.84 23.56
N PRO A 318 -50.58 57.06 23.37
CA PRO A 318 -51.53 57.06 24.48
C PRO A 318 -51.50 55.75 25.25
N ALA A 319 -51.88 55.78 26.54
CA ALA A 319 -51.76 54.65 27.45
C ALA A 319 -52.32 53.31 26.93
N GLY A 320 -53.40 53.34 26.13
CA GLY A 320 -54.00 52.14 25.53
C GLY A 320 -53.18 51.50 24.40
N TYR A 321 -52.23 52.21 23.80
CA TYR A 321 -51.43 51.77 22.66
C TYR A 321 -49.91 51.76 22.92
N GLU A 322 -49.45 52.31 24.06
CA GLU A 322 -48.03 52.41 24.41
C GLU A 322 -47.28 51.07 24.40
N LYS A 323 -47.96 49.97 24.77
CA LYS A 323 -47.41 48.61 24.67
C LYS A 323 -46.99 48.24 23.24
N LEU A 324 -47.72 48.68 22.21
CA LEU A 324 -47.35 48.40 20.81
C LEU A 324 -46.05 49.10 20.41
N ARG A 325 -45.84 50.33 20.88
CA ARG A 325 -44.60 51.09 20.64
C ARG A 325 -43.40 50.38 21.26
N VAL A 326 -43.55 49.99 22.53
CA VAL A 326 -42.52 49.29 23.30
C VAL A 326 -42.22 47.93 22.68
N ASP A 327 -43.22 47.11 22.42
CA ASP A 327 -43.05 45.78 21.82
C ASP A 327 -42.40 45.86 20.42
N PHE A 328 -42.79 46.84 19.59
CA PHE A 328 -42.15 47.09 18.29
C PHE A 328 -40.66 47.45 18.46
N ASN A 329 -40.34 48.41 19.33
CA ASN A 329 -38.95 48.84 19.55
C ASN A 329 -38.09 47.69 20.12
N ILE A 330 -38.62 46.88 21.03
CA ILE A 330 -37.96 45.67 21.56
C ILE A 330 -37.72 44.63 20.45
N ALA A 331 -38.71 44.40 19.58
CA ALA A 331 -38.57 43.46 18.48
C ALA A 331 -37.49 43.91 17.48
N VAL A 332 -37.45 45.19 17.13
CA VAL A 332 -36.42 45.75 16.24
C VAL A 332 -35.04 45.73 16.91
N GLU A 333 -34.95 46.02 18.21
CA GLU A 333 -33.72 45.91 18.98
C GLU A 333 -33.19 44.47 19.03
N THR A 334 -34.07 43.50 19.30
CA THR A 334 -33.72 42.07 19.31
C THR A 334 -33.24 41.62 17.95
N LEU A 335 -33.95 41.98 16.87
CA LEU A 335 -33.57 41.64 15.51
C LEU A 335 -32.24 42.29 15.11
N SER A 336 -32.05 43.56 15.45
CA SER A 336 -30.77 44.27 15.25
C SER A 336 -29.62 43.59 15.99
N GLY A 337 -29.86 43.10 17.22
CA GLY A 337 -28.89 42.35 18.01
C GLY A 337 -28.49 41.01 17.37
N VAL A 338 -29.46 40.26 16.84
CA VAL A 338 -29.22 39.00 16.12
C VAL A 338 -28.40 39.23 14.85
N ILE A 339 -28.73 40.27 14.07
CA ILE A 339 -27.96 40.62 12.86
C ILE A 339 -26.54 41.06 13.22
N ALA A 340 -26.36 41.89 14.26
CA ALA A 340 -25.03 42.31 14.72
C ALA A 340 -24.17 41.13 15.21
N ALA A 341 -24.75 40.22 15.99
CA ALA A 341 -24.07 38.99 16.44
C ALA A 341 -23.68 38.10 15.26
N SER A 342 -24.57 37.97 14.26
CA SER A 342 -24.32 37.20 13.05
C SER A 342 -23.20 37.80 12.19
N LEU A 343 -23.18 39.12 12.01
CA LEU A 343 -22.08 39.83 11.34
C LEU A 343 -20.74 39.63 12.09
N GLY A 344 -20.78 39.57 13.43
CA GLY A 344 -19.63 39.20 14.25
C GLY A 344 -19.13 37.78 13.97
N ALA A 345 -20.04 36.80 13.90
CA ALA A 345 -19.72 35.42 13.56
C ALA A 345 -19.15 35.28 12.14
N VAL A 346 -19.72 35.99 11.15
CA VAL A 346 -19.22 36.01 9.77
C VAL A 346 -17.80 36.57 9.69
N LYS A 347 -17.49 37.66 10.41
CA LYS A 347 -16.12 38.20 10.50
C LYS A 347 -15.15 37.21 11.17
N ALA A 348 -15.61 36.42 12.13
CA ALA A 348 -14.80 35.37 12.74
C ALA A 348 -14.53 34.24 11.73
N ILE A 349 -15.54 33.81 10.95
CA ILE A 349 -15.37 32.81 9.88
C ILE A 349 -14.38 33.31 8.81
N HIS A 350 -14.47 34.58 8.40
CA HIS A 350 -13.56 35.14 7.42
C HIS A 350 -12.10 35.19 7.92
N ARG A 351 -11.87 35.46 9.20
CA ARG A 351 -10.52 35.38 9.79
C ARG A 351 -10.03 33.93 9.88
N GLY A 352 -10.87 33.03 10.38
CA GLY A 352 -10.53 31.61 10.50
C GLY A 352 -10.21 30.96 9.16
N THR A 353 -10.96 31.27 8.11
CA THR A 353 -10.67 30.79 6.74
C THR A 353 -9.36 31.32 6.21
N ALA A 354 -9.03 32.60 6.44
CA ALA A 354 -7.73 33.16 6.03
C ALA A 354 -6.56 32.51 6.79
N GLU A 355 -6.73 32.21 8.08
CA GLU A 355 -5.74 31.46 8.88
C GLU A 355 -5.57 30.02 8.38
N ILE A 356 -6.66 29.33 8.02
CA ILE A 356 -6.61 27.98 7.45
C ILE A 356 -5.91 28.00 6.09
N THR A 357 -6.21 28.96 5.20
CA THR A 357 -5.53 29.09 3.91
C THR A 357 -4.03 29.29 4.09
N ALA A 358 -3.61 30.18 4.99
CA ALA A 358 -2.19 30.39 5.27
C ALA A 358 -1.50 29.11 5.81
N ALA A 359 -2.17 28.37 6.69
CA ALA A 359 -1.66 27.10 7.20
C ALA A 359 -1.60 26.00 6.11
N ALA A 360 -2.57 25.99 5.19
CA ALA A 360 -2.58 25.08 4.05
C ALA A 360 -1.44 25.39 3.06
N ASP A 361 -1.16 26.68 2.80
CA ASP A 361 -0.02 27.10 1.97
C ASP A 361 1.33 26.69 2.60
N GLU A 362 1.48 26.85 3.93
CA GLU A 362 2.68 26.38 4.63
C GLU A 362 2.81 24.84 4.55
N LEU A 363 1.71 24.12 4.75
CA LEU A 363 1.68 22.66 4.65
C LEU A 363 2.00 22.19 3.22
N SER A 364 1.53 22.92 2.20
CA SER A 364 1.89 22.70 0.79
C SER A 364 3.40 22.75 0.59
N GLY A 365 4.04 23.85 0.99
CA GLY A 365 5.49 24.01 0.85
C GLY A 365 6.29 22.99 1.65
N ARG A 366 5.80 22.56 2.82
CA ARG A 366 6.43 21.45 3.57
C ARG A 366 6.27 20.10 2.88
N THR A 367 5.13 19.85 2.26
CA THR A 367 4.84 18.61 1.53
C THR A 367 5.70 18.52 0.26
N GLU A 368 5.89 19.62 -0.46
CA GLU A 368 6.80 19.69 -1.62
C GLU A 368 8.25 19.44 -1.22
N ASN A 369 8.74 20.09 -0.16
CA ASN A 369 10.10 19.85 0.34
C ASN A 369 10.28 18.40 0.80
N GLN A 370 9.25 17.83 1.45
CA GLN A 370 9.28 16.43 1.88
C GLN A 370 9.29 15.47 0.69
N ALA A 371 8.56 15.76 -0.39
CA ALA A 371 8.61 14.99 -1.62
C ALA A 371 10.01 15.01 -2.23
N ALA A 372 10.63 16.18 -2.35
CA ALA A 372 12.00 16.32 -2.87
C ALA A 372 13.03 15.55 -2.03
N SER A 373 12.96 15.67 -0.69
CA SER A 373 13.84 14.91 0.21
C SER A 373 13.60 13.39 0.13
N LEU A 374 12.36 12.97 -0.12
CA LEU A 374 12.03 11.57 -0.28
C LEU A 374 12.58 11.01 -1.61
N GLU A 375 12.49 11.76 -2.70
CA GLU A 375 13.09 11.38 -3.99
C GLU A 375 14.61 11.20 -3.87
N GLU A 376 15.31 12.14 -3.22
CA GLU A 376 16.75 12.02 -2.96
C GLU A 376 17.08 10.80 -2.09
N ALA A 377 16.29 10.55 -1.04
CA ALA A 377 16.49 9.41 -0.15
C ALA A 377 16.27 8.07 -0.88
N VAL A 378 15.27 7.98 -1.75
CA VAL A 378 15.00 6.78 -2.56
C VAL A 378 16.13 6.55 -3.56
N ALA A 379 16.63 7.60 -4.23
CA ALA A 379 17.77 7.49 -5.13
C ALA A 379 19.04 7.00 -4.42
N ALA A 380 19.33 7.54 -3.23
CA ALA A 380 20.45 7.10 -2.40
C ALA A 380 20.27 5.64 -1.92
N LEU A 381 19.04 5.24 -1.59
CA LEU A 381 18.72 3.87 -1.20
C LEU A 381 18.94 2.89 -2.36
N ASP A 382 18.55 3.23 -3.58
CA ASP A 382 18.79 2.41 -4.77
C ASP A 382 20.29 2.20 -5.02
N GLU A 383 21.11 3.24 -4.84
CA GLU A 383 22.57 3.15 -4.93
C GLU A 383 23.15 2.23 -3.84
N ILE A 384 22.67 2.36 -2.60
CA ILE A 384 23.07 1.49 -1.48
C ILE A 384 22.65 0.04 -1.74
N THR A 385 21.41 -0.20 -2.16
CA THR A 385 20.91 -1.54 -2.49
C THR A 385 21.74 -2.19 -3.59
N SER A 386 22.10 -1.43 -4.63
CA SER A 386 23.00 -1.88 -5.69
C SER A 386 24.39 -2.26 -5.13
N THR A 387 24.95 -1.42 -4.26
CA THR A 387 26.26 -1.64 -3.64
C THR A 387 26.27 -2.86 -2.72
N VAL A 388 25.23 -3.06 -1.93
CA VAL A 388 25.05 -4.24 -1.06
C VAL A 388 24.93 -5.50 -1.90
N ARG A 389 24.17 -5.49 -3.00
CA ARG A 389 24.10 -6.62 -3.94
C ARG A 389 25.46 -6.96 -4.54
N LEU A 390 26.20 -5.96 -5.02
CA LEU A 390 27.56 -6.15 -5.55
C LEU A 390 28.51 -6.70 -4.49
N THR A 391 28.37 -6.27 -3.24
CA THR A 391 29.15 -6.79 -2.11
C THR A 391 28.82 -8.25 -1.81
N ALA A 392 27.55 -8.64 -1.85
CA ALA A 392 27.12 -10.03 -1.66
C ALA A 392 27.69 -10.95 -2.74
N GLU A 393 27.61 -10.53 -4.00
CA GLU A 393 28.22 -11.25 -5.13
C GLU A 393 29.75 -11.31 -4.98
N GLY A 394 30.38 -10.23 -4.52
CA GLY A 394 31.81 -10.16 -4.23
C GLY A 394 32.23 -11.14 -3.13
N ALA A 395 31.51 -11.19 -2.02
CA ALA A 395 31.75 -12.13 -0.92
C ALA A 395 31.57 -13.59 -1.39
N SER A 396 30.53 -13.89 -2.17
CA SER A 396 30.32 -15.22 -2.76
C SER A 396 31.48 -15.64 -3.66
N ARG A 397 31.99 -14.72 -4.51
CA ARG A 397 33.18 -14.99 -5.34
C ARG A 397 34.44 -15.18 -4.50
N ALA A 398 34.65 -14.36 -3.47
CA ALA A 398 35.77 -14.49 -2.56
C ALA A 398 35.78 -15.86 -1.87
N ARG A 399 34.61 -16.32 -1.39
CA ARG A 399 34.46 -17.64 -0.76
C ARG A 399 34.93 -18.78 -1.67
N LYS A 400 34.54 -18.76 -2.96
CA LYS A 400 35.01 -19.75 -3.95
C LYS A 400 36.53 -19.69 -4.23
N VAL A 401 37.17 -18.55 -4.03
CA VAL A 401 38.63 -18.43 -4.15
C VAL A 401 39.30 -19.02 -2.91
N VAL A 402 38.78 -18.71 -1.72
CA VAL A 402 39.26 -19.22 -0.44
C VAL A 402 39.13 -20.74 -0.35
N GLU A 403 37.99 -21.29 -0.75
CA GLU A 403 37.76 -22.75 -0.81
C GLU A 403 38.79 -23.48 -1.69
N ARG A 404 39.12 -22.90 -2.86
CA ARG A 404 40.17 -23.44 -3.74
C ARG A 404 41.55 -23.30 -3.12
N ALA A 405 41.84 -22.19 -2.44
CA ALA A 405 43.11 -21.98 -1.75
C ALA A 405 43.29 -22.98 -0.60
N ARG A 406 42.23 -23.25 0.17
CA ARG A 406 42.19 -24.25 1.24
C ARG A 406 42.51 -25.64 0.70
N SER A 407 41.79 -26.06 -0.35
CA SER A 407 42.03 -27.36 -0.99
C SER A 407 43.47 -27.50 -1.51
N ALA A 408 44.04 -26.42 -2.08
CA ALA A 408 45.43 -26.41 -2.53
C ALA A 408 46.44 -26.48 -1.37
N ALA A 409 46.16 -25.83 -0.24
CA ALA A 409 46.97 -25.89 0.97
C ALA A 409 46.95 -27.31 1.57
N ASP A 410 45.78 -27.93 1.67
CA ASP A 410 45.61 -29.31 2.16
C ASP A 410 46.38 -30.32 1.29
N ALA A 411 46.23 -30.21 -0.04
CA ALA A 411 46.98 -31.04 -0.99
C ALA A 411 48.49 -30.85 -0.85
N SER A 412 48.95 -29.59 -0.69
CA SER A 412 50.37 -29.26 -0.49
C SER A 412 50.89 -29.82 0.83
N GLY A 413 50.09 -29.77 1.90
CA GLY A 413 50.42 -30.36 3.20
C GLY A 413 50.61 -31.88 3.13
N SER A 414 49.77 -32.57 2.35
CA SER A 414 49.93 -34.01 2.08
C SER A 414 51.23 -34.32 1.34
N ILE A 415 51.54 -33.55 0.28
CA ILE A 415 52.78 -33.72 -0.51
C ILE A 415 54.01 -33.51 0.37
N VAL A 416 54.03 -32.47 1.21
CA VAL A 416 55.16 -32.21 2.11
C VAL A 416 55.32 -33.33 3.14
N THR A 417 54.21 -33.86 3.67
CA THR A 417 54.26 -35.01 4.59
C THR A 417 54.91 -36.23 3.92
N GLN A 418 54.53 -36.55 2.67
CA GLN A 418 55.14 -37.62 1.89
C GLN A 418 56.64 -37.34 1.60
N ALA A 419 57.01 -36.09 1.36
CA ALA A 419 58.41 -35.70 1.15
C ALA A 419 59.27 -35.88 2.41
N ILE A 420 58.73 -35.56 3.60
CA ILE A 420 59.40 -35.80 4.89
C ILE A 420 59.63 -37.31 5.09
N GLU A 421 58.61 -38.14 4.83
CA GLU A 421 58.73 -39.60 4.93
C GLU A 421 59.80 -40.16 3.97
N ALA A 422 59.81 -39.69 2.72
CA ALA A 422 60.80 -40.10 1.73
C ALA A 422 62.23 -39.69 2.13
N MET A 423 62.43 -38.46 2.60
CA MET A 423 63.74 -38.00 3.06
C MET A 423 64.21 -38.74 4.32
N GLY A 424 63.31 -39.05 5.26
CA GLY A 424 63.62 -39.88 6.43
C GLY A 424 64.01 -41.32 6.04
N ALA A 425 63.40 -41.87 4.98
CA ALA A 425 63.81 -43.16 4.44
C ALA A 425 65.22 -43.12 3.82
N ILE A 426 65.57 -42.02 3.12
CA ILE A 426 66.91 -41.80 2.55
C ILE A 426 67.96 -41.65 3.67
N GLU A 427 67.65 -40.90 4.73
CA GLU A 427 68.51 -40.74 5.89
C GLU A 427 68.83 -42.09 6.53
N LYS A 428 67.79 -42.90 6.78
CA LYS A 428 67.93 -44.26 7.32
C LYS A 428 68.76 -45.17 6.41
N SER A 429 68.54 -45.11 5.09
CA SER A 429 69.31 -45.88 4.12
C SER A 429 70.77 -45.47 4.10
N SER A 430 71.07 -44.18 4.17
CA SER A 430 72.43 -43.64 4.20
C SER A 430 73.18 -44.09 5.47
N ALA A 431 72.50 -44.10 6.62
CA ALA A 431 73.06 -44.63 7.86
C ALA A 431 73.38 -46.13 7.77
N GLN A 432 72.49 -46.92 7.16
CA GLN A 432 72.72 -48.36 6.91
C GLN A 432 73.91 -48.60 5.96
N ILE A 433 74.02 -47.83 4.88
CA ILE A 433 75.17 -47.89 3.98
C ILE A 433 76.46 -47.57 4.76
N GLY A 434 76.46 -46.53 5.59
CA GLY A 434 77.60 -46.18 6.44
C GLY A 434 78.05 -47.33 7.35
N GLN A 435 77.11 -48.10 7.91
CA GLN A 435 77.40 -49.29 8.70
C GLN A 435 78.02 -50.41 7.85
N ILE A 436 77.48 -50.67 6.66
CA ILE A 436 78.02 -51.69 5.73
C ILE A 436 79.45 -51.34 5.31
N ILE A 437 79.72 -50.07 4.99
CA ILE A 437 81.06 -49.61 4.64
C ILE A 437 82.03 -49.77 5.82
N GLY A 438 81.56 -49.58 7.05
CA GLY A 438 82.33 -49.89 8.26
C GLY A 438 82.76 -51.36 8.33
N VAL A 439 81.82 -52.29 8.07
CA VAL A 439 82.13 -53.73 8.01
C VAL A 439 83.10 -54.05 6.87
N ILE A 440 82.99 -53.39 5.72
CA ILE A 440 83.92 -53.59 4.59
C ILE A 440 85.35 -53.13 4.95
N ASP A 441 85.51 -51.99 5.64
CA ASP A 441 86.83 -51.53 6.14
C ASP A 441 87.41 -52.54 7.15
N GLU A 442 86.59 -53.11 8.04
CA GLU A 442 87.01 -54.18 8.96
C GLU A 442 87.46 -55.45 8.22
N ILE A 443 86.72 -55.89 7.18
CA ILE A 443 87.10 -57.04 6.35
C ILE A 443 88.41 -56.77 5.61
N ALA A 444 88.58 -55.56 5.06
CA ALA A 444 89.81 -55.16 4.38
C ALA A 444 91.00 -55.17 5.34
N PHE A 445 90.83 -54.68 6.58
CA PHE A 445 91.84 -54.73 7.62
C PHE A 445 92.22 -56.17 8.02
N GLN A 446 91.22 -57.03 8.24
CA GLN A 446 91.44 -58.45 8.52
C GLN A 446 92.18 -59.15 7.37
N THR A 447 91.78 -58.89 6.12
CA THR A 447 92.42 -59.44 4.92
C THR A 447 93.88 -58.99 4.79
N ASN A 448 94.17 -57.73 5.09
CA ASN A 448 95.53 -57.20 5.14
C ASN A 448 96.40 -57.88 6.22
N LEU A 449 95.83 -58.19 7.40
CA LEU A 449 96.52 -58.94 8.45
C LEU A 449 96.75 -60.42 8.07
N LEU A 450 95.76 -61.08 7.46
CA LEU A 450 95.87 -62.45 6.95
C LEU A 450 96.95 -62.55 5.87
N ALA A 451 96.97 -61.59 4.93
CA ALA A 451 97.96 -61.51 3.86
C ALA A 451 99.37 -61.24 4.42
N LEU A 452 99.49 -60.41 5.47
CA LEU A 452 100.75 -60.21 6.17
C LEU A 452 101.25 -61.50 6.81
N ASN A 453 100.39 -62.22 7.53
CA ASN A 453 100.73 -63.51 8.15
C ASN A 453 101.16 -64.55 7.10
N ALA A 454 100.43 -64.63 5.98
CA ALA A 454 100.77 -65.50 4.86
C ALA A 454 102.11 -65.11 4.20
N GLY A 455 102.39 -63.82 4.05
CA GLY A 455 103.65 -63.31 3.54
C GLY A 455 104.85 -63.65 4.44
N VAL A 456 104.67 -63.58 5.77
CA VAL A 456 105.68 -63.98 6.75
C VAL A 456 105.96 -65.49 6.67
N GLU A 457 104.92 -66.33 6.60
CA GLU A 457 105.09 -67.78 6.51
C GLU A 457 105.69 -68.20 5.16
N ALA A 458 105.35 -67.50 4.07
CA ALA A 458 105.97 -67.69 2.76
C ALA A 458 107.46 -67.32 2.75
N ALA A 459 107.85 -66.24 3.44
CA ALA A 459 109.26 -65.88 3.63
C ALA A 459 110.02 -66.93 4.46
N ARG A 460 109.34 -67.55 5.44
CA ARG A 460 109.88 -68.62 6.28
C ARG A 460 110.15 -69.91 5.51
N ALA A 461 109.36 -70.19 4.47
CA ALA A 461 109.51 -71.35 3.58
C ALA A 461 110.62 -71.21 2.51
N GLY A 462 111.33 -70.07 2.45
CA GLY A 462 112.48 -69.86 1.56
C GLY A 462 112.13 -69.91 0.06
N GLU A 463 112.96 -70.57 -0.76
CA GLU A 463 112.78 -70.67 -2.22
C GLU A 463 111.45 -71.34 -2.62
N ALA A 464 110.92 -72.26 -1.82
CA ALA A 464 109.66 -72.96 -2.09
C ALA A 464 108.42 -72.06 -1.89
N GLY A 465 108.52 -71.01 -1.06
CA GLY A 465 107.44 -70.08 -0.73
C GLY A 465 107.35 -68.85 -1.65
N ARG A 466 108.26 -68.70 -2.62
CA ARG A 466 108.44 -67.47 -3.41
C ARG A 466 107.20 -67.06 -4.19
N GLY A 467 106.45 -68.03 -4.76
CA GLY A 467 105.18 -67.78 -5.44
C GLY A 467 104.05 -67.36 -4.47
N PHE A 468 103.98 -67.97 -3.29
CA PHE A 468 103.02 -67.59 -2.24
C PHE A 468 103.30 -66.20 -1.67
N ALA A 469 104.57 -65.80 -1.55
CA ALA A 469 104.94 -64.47 -1.09
C ALA A 469 104.44 -63.36 -2.04
N VAL A 470 104.53 -63.58 -3.36
CA VAL A 470 104.00 -62.63 -4.37
C VAL A 470 102.48 -62.51 -4.27
N VAL A 471 101.77 -63.64 -4.17
CA VAL A 471 100.30 -63.62 -3.99
C VAL A 471 99.91 -62.92 -2.68
N ALA A 472 100.62 -63.20 -1.58
CA ALA A 472 100.37 -62.54 -0.30
C ALA A 472 100.61 -61.02 -0.37
N GLN A 473 101.63 -60.56 -1.10
CA GLN A 473 101.86 -59.13 -1.33
C GLN A 473 100.76 -58.50 -2.18
N GLU A 474 100.28 -59.17 -3.23
CA GLU A 474 99.20 -58.68 -4.10
C GLU A 474 97.86 -58.60 -3.34
N VAL A 475 97.52 -59.63 -2.56
CA VAL A 475 96.33 -59.64 -1.69
C VAL A 475 96.41 -58.52 -0.65
N ARG A 476 97.61 -58.26 -0.10
CA ARG A 476 97.82 -57.16 0.84
C ARG A 476 97.61 -55.80 0.18
N ALA A 477 98.17 -55.59 -1.01
CA ALA A 477 98.00 -54.36 -1.78
C ALA A 477 96.52 -54.14 -2.17
N LEU A 478 95.80 -55.19 -2.55
CA LEU A 478 94.36 -55.15 -2.81
C LEU A 478 93.58 -54.78 -1.55
N ALA A 479 93.89 -55.40 -0.40
CA ALA A 479 93.25 -55.11 0.86
C ALA A 479 93.47 -53.66 1.32
N GLN A 480 94.67 -53.09 1.13
CA GLN A 480 94.93 -51.67 1.37
C GLN A 480 94.11 -50.76 0.45
N ARG A 481 94.07 -51.06 -0.85
CA ARG A 481 93.23 -50.32 -1.82
C ARG A 481 91.75 -50.40 -1.47
N SER A 482 91.26 -51.54 -1.00
CA SER A 482 89.88 -51.71 -0.53
C SER A 482 89.59 -50.89 0.72
N ALA A 483 90.52 -50.83 1.68
CA ALA A 483 90.37 -50.00 2.89
C ALA A 483 90.35 -48.50 2.56
N ASP A 484 91.23 -48.04 1.66
CA ASP A 484 91.27 -46.65 1.23
C ASP A 484 89.98 -46.25 0.49
N ALA A 485 89.49 -47.10 -0.42
CA ALA A 485 88.22 -46.90 -1.10
C ALA A 485 87.02 -46.93 -0.12
N ALA A 486 87.04 -47.82 0.86
CA ALA A 486 85.99 -47.87 1.89
C ALA A 486 85.96 -46.58 2.73
N ARG A 487 87.13 -46.02 3.11
CA ARG A 487 87.19 -44.74 3.83
C ARG A 487 86.71 -43.56 2.99
N GLU A 488 87.04 -43.53 1.70
CA GLU A 488 86.55 -42.49 0.78
C GLU A 488 85.02 -42.54 0.67
N ILE A 489 84.44 -43.73 0.44
CA ILE A 489 82.98 -43.92 0.41
C ILE A 489 82.36 -43.55 1.77
N LYS A 490 82.99 -43.92 2.88
CA LYS A 490 82.51 -43.55 4.22
C LYS A 490 82.44 -42.03 4.40
N SER A 491 83.44 -41.30 3.90
CA SER A 491 83.43 -39.83 3.94
C SER A 491 82.29 -39.25 3.09
N LEU A 492 82.09 -39.76 1.87
CA LEU A 492 81.00 -39.31 0.98
C LEU A 492 79.61 -39.60 1.56
N ILE A 493 79.41 -40.77 2.14
CA ILE A 493 78.16 -41.14 2.80
C ILE A 493 77.93 -40.29 4.05
N SER A 494 78.97 -40.02 4.84
CA SER A 494 78.85 -39.14 6.00
C SER A 494 78.46 -37.71 5.60
N ALA A 495 79.02 -37.18 4.51
CA ALA A 495 78.62 -35.88 3.98
C ALA A 495 77.17 -35.90 3.47
N SER A 496 76.78 -36.96 2.74
CA SER A 496 75.40 -37.13 2.25
C SER A 496 74.38 -37.20 3.39
N THR A 497 74.70 -37.89 4.49
CA THR A 497 73.83 -37.95 5.68
C THR A 497 73.60 -36.56 6.28
N VAL A 498 74.62 -35.70 6.33
CA VAL A 498 74.47 -34.32 6.82
C VAL A 498 73.59 -33.49 5.89
N GLU A 499 73.78 -33.59 4.57
CA GLU A 499 72.97 -32.87 3.58
C GLU A 499 71.50 -33.33 3.60
N VAL A 500 71.25 -34.64 3.71
CA VAL A 500 69.90 -35.19 3.84
C VAL A 500 69.24 -34.73 5.14
N GLY A 501 69.96 -34.71 6.26
CA GLY A 501 69.45 -34.19 7.53
C GLY A 501 69.02 -32.72 7.44
N GLN A 502 69.82 -31.87 6.79
CA GLN A 502 69.44 -30.48 6.50
C GLN A 502 68.22 -30.40 5.56
N GLY A 503 68.16 -31.29 4.56
CA GLY A 503 67.00 -31.41 3.67
C GLY A 503 65.70 -31.73 4.41
N VAL A 504 65.74 -32.70 5.34
CA VAL A 504 64.60 -33.04 6.22
C VAL A 504 64.18 -31.81 7.04
N GLU A 505 65.13 -31.08 7.62
CA GLU A 505 64.85 -29.87 8.40
C GLU A 505 64.14 -28.79 7.56
N TYR A 506 64.63 -28.51 6.34
CA TYR A 506 64.02 -27.51 5.46
C TYR A 506 62.61 -27.90 4.99
N VAL A 507 62.40 -29.17 4.64
CA VAL A 507 61.08 -29.66 4.26
C VAL A 507 60.11 -29.63 5.47
N GLY A 508 60.61 -29.92 6.68
CA GLY A 508 59.85 -29.76 7.92
C GLY A 508 59.38 -28.32 8.13
N LYS A 509 60.28 -27.34 8.01
CA LYS A 509 59.94 -25.90 8.10
C LYS A 509 58.95 -25.46 7.03
N ALA A 510 59.08 -25.97 5.80
CA ALA A 510 58.11 -25.72 4.74
C ALA A 510 56.72 -26.28 5.09
N GLY A 511 56.65 -27.45 5.72
CA GLY A 511 55.41 -28.05 6.21
C GLY A 511 54.75 -27.24 7.33
N GLU A 512 55.52 -26.72 8.28
CA GLU A 512 55.02 -25.80 9.31
C GLU A 512 54.46 -24.51 8.70
N ALA A 513 55.15 -23.91 7.73
CA ALA A 513 54.68 -22.71 7.04
C ALA A 513 53.38 -22.95 6.26
N LEU A 514 53.25 -24.09 5.58
CA LEU A 514 52.01 -24.45 4.88
C LEU A 514 50.83 -24.68 5.82
N ARG A 515 51.06 -25.27 7.01
CA ARG A 515 50.01 -25.39 8.04
C ARG A 515 49.54 -24.03 8.53
N ALA A 516 50.47 -23.11 8.81
CA ALA A 516 50.12 -21.75 9.20
C ALA A 516 49.30 -21.04 8.10
N ILE A 517 49.63 -21.23 6.82
CA ILE A 517 48.83 -20.70 5.70
C ILE A 517 47.43 -21.32 5.67
N ALA A 518 47.30 -22.63 5.89
CA ALA A 518 45.99 -23.29 5.94
C ALA A 518 45.12 -22.71 7.07
N ASP A 519 45.70 -22.49 8.26
CA ASP A 519 45.01 -21.87 9.40
C ASP A 519 44.59 -20.41 9.10
N GLU A 520 45.40 -19.65 8.36
CA GLU A 520 45.03 -18.29 7.90
C GLU A 520 43.90 -18.33 6.87
N VAL A 521 43.92 -19.29 5.94
CA VAL A 521 42.87 -19.46 4.92
C VAL A 521 41.53 -19.85 5.57
N ASP A 522 41.55 -20.71 6.59
CA ASP A 522 40.35 -21.06 7.36
C ASP A 522 39.75 -19.85 8.10
N GLN A 523 40.59 -18.96 8.65
CA GLN A 523 40.12 -17.70 9.24
C GLN A 523 39.49 -16.77 8.19
N ILE A 524 40.08 -16.70 7.00
CA ILE A 524 39.51 -15.91 5.90
C ILE A 524 38.16 -16.48 5.46
N ASP A 525 38.01 -17.81 5.39
CA ASP A 525 36.72 -18.45 5.05
C ASP A 525 35.62 -18.06 6.03
N SER A 526 35.93 -18.10 7.34
CA SER A 526 35.00 -17.66 8.39
C SER A 526 34.61 -16.19 8.22
N LEU A 527 35.58 -15.28 8.01
CA LEU A 527 35.31 -13.85 7.83
C LEU A 527 34.45 -13.58 6.59
N VAL A 528 34.71 -14.27 5.48
CA VAL A 528 33.90 -14.13 4.26
C VAL A 528 32.50 -14.70 4.47
N GLY A 529 32.36 -15.76 5.26
CA GLY A 529 31.07 -16.31 5.70
C GLY A 529 30.25 -15.28 6.49
N ASP A 530 30.87 -14.64 7.49
CA ASP A 530 30.24 -13.60 8.31
C ASP A 530 29.85 -12.38 7.46
N MET A 531 30.71 -11.96 6.53
CA MET A 531 30.39 -10.89 5.56
C MET A 531 29.18 -11.24 4.70
N ALA A 532 29.10 -12.48 4.18
CA ALA A 532 27.97 -12.92 3.37
C ALA A 532 26.66 -12.91 4.17
N ALA A 533 26.68 -13.41 5.40
CA ALA A 533 25.53 -13.39 6.31
C ALA A 533 25.09 -11.94 6.62
N SER A 534 26.03 -11.07 6.99
CA SER A 534 25.75 -9.66 7.28
C SER A 534 25.20 -8.92 6.06
N THR A 535 25.73 -9.18 4.86
CA THR A 535 25.23 -8.56 3.63
C THR A 535 23.80 -9.00 3.30
N GLN A 536 23.46 -10.26 3.59
CA GLN A 536 22.10 -10.77 3.40
C GLN A 536 21.11 -10.14 4.40
N GLU A 537 21.52 -9.91 5.64
CA GLU A 537 20.74 -9.18 6.63
C GLU A 537 20.54 -7.71 6.23
N GLN A 538 21.59 -7.04 5.76
CA GLN A 538 21.51 -5.68 5.21
C GLN A 538 20.54 -5.59 4.02
N ALA A 539 20.59 -6.55 3.10
CA ALA A 539 19.67 -6.59 1.96
C ALA A 539 18.20 -6.70 2.42
N ARG A 540 17.93 -7.52 3.44
CA ARG A 540 16.60 -7.62 4.05
C ARG A 540 16.18 -6.31 4.72
N GLY A 541 17.07 -5.68 5.48
CA GLY A 541 16.80 -4.39 6.11
C GLY A 541 16.51 -3.28 5.10
N LEU A 542 17.25 -3.23 3.99
CA LEU A 542 17.02 -2.29 2.91
C LEU A 542 15.67 -2.51 2.20
N ALA A 543 15.21 -3.76 2.05
CA ALA A 543 13.89 -4.05 1.49
C ALA A 543 12.76 -3.50 2.39
N GLU A 544 12.92 -3.59 3.71
CA GLU A 544 11.97 -3.02 4.68
C GLU A 544 11.98 -1.49 4.66
N VAL A 545 13.17 -0.87 4.57
CA VAL A 545 13.31 0.58 4.41
C VAL A 545 12.65 1.06 3.11
N ASN A 546 12.87 0.35 2.00
CA ASN A 546 12.24 0.68 0.71
C ASN A 546 10.70 0.61 0.80
N THR A 547 10.16 -0.42 1.46
CA THR A 547 8.72 -0.52 1.74
C THR A 547 8.20 0.67 2.55
N THR A 548 8.96 1.10 3.55
CA THR A 548 8.63 2.27 4.38
C THR A 548 8.68 3.58 3.57
N MET A 549 9.65 3.74 2.67
CA MET A 549 9.73 4.90 1.78
C MET A 549 8.53 4.99 0.84
N ASN A 550 8.09 3.87 0.27
CA ASN A 550 6.87 3.82 -0.55
C ASN A 550 5.62 4.20 0.26
N GLN A 551 5.54 3.84 1.54
CA GLN A 551 4.45 4.29 2.41
C GLN A 551 4.54 5.80 2.70
N MET A 552 5.74 6.33 2.92
CA MET A 552 5.94 7.78 3.09
C MET A 552 5.53 8.55 1.84
N ASP A 553 5.83 8.04 0.64
CA ASP A 553 5.42 8.67 -0.63
C ASP A 553 3.90 8.76 -0.73
N GLN A 554 3.19 7.68 -0.43
CA GLN A 554 1.72 7.69 -0.41
C GLN A 554 1.14 8.68 0.61
N VAL A 555 1.76 8.83 1.78
CA VAL A 555 1.33 9.81 2.78
C VAL A 555 1.59 11.23 2.29
N THR A 556 2.74 11.49 1.68
CA THR A 556 3.09 12.78 1.08
C THR A 556 2.08 13.16 -0.02
N GLN A 557 1.73 12.23 -0.91
CA GLN A 557 0.71 12.47 -1.94
C GLN A 557 -0.68 12.71 -1.35
N ARG A 558 -1.06 11.98 -0.29
CA ARG A 558 -2.33 12.23 0.43
C ARG A 558 -2.33 13.60 1.11
N ASN A 559 -1.20 14.03 1.67
CA ASN A 559 -1.07 15.36 2.25
C ASN A 559 -1.23 16.44 1.18
N ALA A 560 -0.65 16.26 -0.01
CA ALA A 560 -0.83 17.18 -1.12
C ALA A 560 -2.31 17.30 -1.54
N ALA A 561 -2.99 16.16 -1.70
CA ALA A 561 -4.43 16.14 -2.00
C ALA A 561 -5.28 16.78 -0.90
N MET A 562 -4.94 16.52 0.37
CA MET A 562 -5.63 17.10 1.53
C MET A 562 -5.44 18.63 1.58
N VAL A 563 -4.25 19.12 1.24
CA VAL A 563 -3.96 20.56 1.15
C VAL A 563 -4.81 21.20 0.05
N GLU A 564 -4.86 20.61 -1.14
CA GLU A 564 -5.72 21.10 -2.23
C GLU A 564 -7.20 21.17 -1.81
N GLU A 565 -7.71 20.10 -1.19
CA GLU A 565 -9.10 20.04 -0.71
C GLU A 565 -9.37 21.08 0.38
N THR A 566 -8.45 21.23 1.34
CA THR A 566 -8.58 22.19 2.45
C THR A 566 -8.54 23.63 1.95
N THR A 567 -7.66 23.93 1.00
CA THR A 567 -7.57 25.25 0.35
C THR A 567 -8.84 25.56 -0.42
N ALA A 568 -9.36 24.60 -1.20
CA ALA A 568 -10.62 24.77 -1.93
C ALA A 568 -11.82 24.97 -0.99
N ALA A 569 -11.93 24.18 0.08
CA ALA A 569 -12.98 24.31 1.08
C ALA A 569 -12.91 25.66 1.83
N SER A 570 -11.69 26.12 2.15
CA SER A 570 -11.48 27.41 2.81
C SER A 570 -11.87 28.59 1.92
N HIS A 571 -11.53 28.54 0.62
CA HIS A 571 -11.97 29.53 -0.35
C HIS A 571 -13.48 29.55 -0.52
N ALA A 572 -14.13 28.39 -0.64
CA ALA A 572 -15.58 28.29 -0.74
C ALA A 572 -16.28 28.86 0.50
N LEU A 573 -15.75 28.59 1.69
CA LEU A 573 -16.29 29.10 2.95
C LEU A 573 -16.07 30.61 3.09
N ALA A 574 -14.93 31.14 2.67
CA ALA A 574 -14.66 32.58 2.62
C ALA A 574 -15.61 33.30 1.66
N GLU A 575 -15.89 32.70 0.49
CA GLU A 575 -16.86 33.23 -0.47
C GLU A 575 -18.28 33.24 0.12
N GLU A 576 -18.71 32.17 0.78
CA GLU A 576 -20.03 32.10 1.43
C GLU A 576 -20.16 33.10 2.59
N ALA A 577 -19.10 33.25 3.40
CA ALA A 577 -19.04 34.28 4.44
C ALA A 577 -19.15 35.69 3.84
N THR A 578 -18.51 35.94 2.69
CA THR A 578 -18.60 37.21 1.96
C THR A 578 -20.00 37.47 1.43
N ARG A 579 -20.64 36.46 0.81
CA ARG A 579 -22.03 36.54 0.36
C ARG A 579 -23.00 36.82 1.51
N LEU A 580 -22.81 36.16 2.65
CA LEU A 580 -23.64 36.37 3.84
C LEU A 580 -23.41 37.76 4.44
N ALA A 581 -22.17 38.23 4.53
CA ALA A 581 -21.84 39.59 4.98
C ALA A 581 -22.51 40.65 4.08
N GLN A 582 -22.50 40.44 2.76
CA GLN A 582 -23.11 41.37 1.81
C GLN A 582 -24.63 41.43 1.99
N ARG A 583 -25.31 40.29 2.07
CA ARG A 583 -26.77 40.25 2.32
C ARG A 583 -27.16 40.86 3.66
N MET A 584 -26.36 40.63 4.70
CA MET A 584 -26.60 41.23 6.01
C MET A 584 -26.29 42.72 6.04
N GLY A 585 -25.33 43.19 5.24
CA GLY A 585 -24.99 44.60 5.08
C GLY A 585 -26.04 45.43 4.34
N GLU A 586 -27.01 44.79 3.67
CA GLU A 586 -28.22 45.44 3.16
C GLU A 586 -29.16 45.88 4.29
N LEU A 587 -29.04 45.26 5.48
CA LEU A 587 -29.81 45.62 6.67
C LEU A 587 -29.11 46.72 7.46
N ARG A 588 -29.78 47.86 7.64
CA ARG A 588 -29.24 49.00 8.38
C ARG A 588 -29.51 48.83 9.87
N ILE A 589 -28.49 48.49 10.65
CA ILE A 589 -28.57 48.35 12.11
C ILE A 589 -28.13 49.63 12.85
N ALA A 590 -28.68 49.84 14.05
CA ALA A 590 -28.27 50.97 14.89
C ALA A 590 -26.82 50.76 15.37
N GLY A 591 -25.90 51.64 14.93
CA GLY A 591 -24.47 51.61 15.31
C GLY A 591 -23.48 51.66 14.13
N GLU A 592 -23.88 51.32 12.90
CA GLU A 592 -22.99 51.45 11.72
C GLU A 592 -23.01 52.86 11.10
N GLY A 593 -24.12 53.59 11.22
CA GLY A 593 -24.27 54.95 10.68
C GLY A 593 -23.33 55.99 11.31
N GLN A 594 -22.78 55.72 12.50
CA GLN A 594 -21.84 56.62 13.19
C GLN A 594 -20.37 56.37 12.83
N ARG A 595 -20.04 55.22 12.21
CA ARG A 595 -18.67 54.90 11.75
C ARG A 595 -18.41 55.16 10.27
N ARG A 596 -19.45 55.37 9.45
CA ARG A 596 -19.29 55.80 8.05
C ARG A 596 -19.17 57.33 7.87
N ALA A 597 -19.37 58.10 8.94
CA ALA A 597 -19.31 59.56 8.95
C ALA A 597 -18.06 60.14 9.66
N ALA A 598 -17.13 59.27 10.08
CA ALA A 598 -15.80 59.60 10.58
C ALA A 598 -14.78 58.80 9.76
#